data_AF-A0A9P1EXT5-F1
#
_entry.id   AF-A0A9P1EXT5-F1
#
_cell.length_a   1.000
_cell.length_b   1.000
_cell.length_c   1.000
_cell.angle_alpha   90.00
_cell.angle_beta   90.00
_cell.angle_gamma   90.00
#
_symmetry.space_group_name_H-M   'P 1'
#
loop_
_entity.id
_entity.type
_entity.pdbx_description
1 polymer ?
#
loop_
_entity_poly.entity_id
_entity_poly.type
_entity_poly.pdbx_seq_one_letter_code
_entity_poly.pdbx_strand_id
1 'polypeptide(L)'
;MAEQPTHEEMLLEQQQNLMEQPPMEHHLHLSPIDKETDEALNTDQPPAQEVPFPLRDMQVAEQMKRMIVDLQRIWLTEYHNSREKALVELTEKLHQEFLADQQKIRAELLGQFKDELEQTRTDLEMKYRENLKQESAKLVEKHKRELAASKKKQWCWSCENEAIYHCCWNTAYCSVECQQGHWQTHRKFCRRKKGNNAPGAGAVNLPAQ
;
A
#
# COMPACT_ATOMS: atom_id res chain seq x y z
N MET A 1 6.63 -4.00 -28.48
CA MET A 1 6.52 -4.34 -27.04
C MET A 1 5.17 -3.78 -26.63
N ALA A 2 4.17 -4.63 -26.41
CA ALA A 2 2.85 -4.16 -25.98
C ALA A 2 2.92 -3.85 -24.49
N GLU A 3 2.61 -2.61 -24.11
CA GLU A 3 2.52 -2.19 -22.71
C GLU A 3 1.36 -2.98 -22.06
N GLN A 4 1.62 -3.56 -20.90
CA GLN A 4 0.58 -4.28 -20.16
C GLN A 4 -0.40 -3.27 -19.57
N PRO A 5 -1.72 -3.53 -19.66
CA PRO A 5 -2.72 -2.63 -19.12
C PRO A 5 -2.53 -2.46 -17.62
N THR A 6 -2.69 -1.24 -17.15
CA THR A 6 -2.54 -0.90 -15.73
C THR A 6 -3.65 -1.56 -14.91
N HIS A 7 -3.39 -1.78 -13.61
CA HIS A 7 -4.39 -2.36 -12.71
C HIS A 7 -5.70 -1.55 -12.66
N GLU A 8 -5.61 -0.23 -12.88
CA GLU A 8 -6.77 0.65 -12.96
C GLU A 8 -7.59 0.42 -14.24
N GLU A 9 -6.93 0.20 -15.38
CA GLU A 9 -7.59 -0.14 -16.65
C GLU A 9 -8.26 -1.52 -16.60
N MET A 10 -7.61 -2.53 -16.00
CA MET A 10 -8.23 -3.85 -15.82
C MET A 10 -9.47 -3.81 -14.92
N LEU A 11 -9.48 -2.95 -13.90
CA LEU A 11 -10.64 -2.78 -13.03
C LEU A 11 -11.78 -2.04 -13.72
N LEU A 12 -11.47 -1.03 -14.55
CA LEU A 12 -12.45 -0.32 -15.37
C LEU A 12 -13.07 -1.27 -16.42
N GLU A 13 -12.26 -2.10 -17.05
CA GLU A 13 -12.71 -3.10 -18.02
C GLU A 13 -13.55 -4.20 -17.36
N GLN A 14 -13.21 -4.62 -16.14
CA GLN A 14 -14.04 -5.55 -15.36
C GLN A 14 -15.39 -4.92 -14.96
N GLN A 15 -15.38 -3.63 -14.59
CA GLN A 15 -16.60 -2.89 -14.26
C GLN A 15 -17.49 -2.66 -15.48
N GLN A 16 -16.91 -2.42 -16.66
CA GLN A 16 -17.64 -2.27 -17.92
C GLN A 16 -18.28 -3.59 -18.36
N ASN A 17 -17.56 -4.71 -18.25
CA ASN A 17 -18.08 -6.05 -18.54
C ASN A 17 -19.21 -6.50 -17.58
N LEU A 18 -19.22 -6.00 -16.33
CA LEU A 18 -20.31 -6.24 -15.38
C LEU A 18 -21.57 -5.43 -15.72
N MET A 19 -21.44 -4.27 -16.35
CA MET A 19 -22.56 -3.44 -16.80
C MET A 19 -23.16 -3.88 -18.14
N GLU A 20 -22.41 -4.64 -18.95
CA GLU A 20 -22.85 -5.16 -20.27
C GLU A 20 -23.53 -6.54 -20.22
N GLN A 21 -23.83 -7.08 -19.03
CA GLN A 21 -24.60 -8.32 -18.95
C GLN A 21 -26.03 -8.09 -19.47
N PRO A 22 -26.54 -8.94 -20.38
CA PRO A 22 -27.92 -8.82 -20.83
C PRO A 22 -28.88 -8.99 -19.65
N PRO A 23 -30.00 -8.25 -19.58
CA PRO A 23 -30.96 -8.42 -18.51
C PRO A 23 -31.49 -9.86 -18.57
N MET A 24 -31.39 -10.58 -17.45
CA MET A 24 -32.03 -11.88 -17.29
C MET A 24 -33.51 -11.74 -17.61
N GLU A 25 -34.00 -12.51 -18.60
CA GLU A 25 -35.43 -12.58 -18.90
C GLU A 25 -36.17 -13.10 -17.67
N HIS A 26 -36.69 -12.17 -16.87
CA HIS A 26 -37.63 -12.49 -15.82
C HIS A 26 -38.95 -12.87 -16.47
N HIS A 27 -39.11 -14.17 -16.78
CA HIS A 27 -40.44 -14.75 -16.87
C HIS A 27 -41.13 -14.47 -15.53
N LEU A 28 -42.07 -13.52 -15.53
CA LEU A 28 -42.95 -13.23 -14.41
C LEU A 28 -43.73 -14.51 -14.09
N HIS A 29 -43.21 -15.32 -13.18
CA HIS A 29 -43.95 -16.42 -12.60
C HIS A 29 -45.00 -15.82 -11.66
N LEU A 30 -46.16 -15.53 -12.24
CA LEU A 30 -47.36 -15.11 -11.52
C LEU A 30 -47.61 -16.07 -10.34
N SER A 31 -48.01 -15.48 -9.22
CA SER A 31 -48.26 -16.22 -7.99
C SER A 31 -49.52 -17.10 -8.17
N PRO A 32 -49.68 -18.21 -7.42
CA PRO A 32 -50.82 -19.13 -7.57
C PRO A 32 -52.21 -18.44 -7.51
N ILE A 33 -52.31 -17.30 -6.84
CA ILE A 33 -53.52 -16.49 -6.69
C ILE A 33 -54.03 -15.93 -8.04
N ASP A 34 -53.11 -15.68 -8.97
CA ASP A 34 -53.43 -15.11 -10.29
C ASP A 34 -54.00 -16.20 -11.25
N LYS A 35 -53.82 -17.50 -10.94
CA LYS A 35 -54.41 -18.61 -11.73
C LYS A 35 -55.85 -18.91 -11.35
N GLU A 36 -56.18 -18.76 -10.07
CA GLU A 36 -57.53 -19.07 -9.56
C GLU A 36 -58.59 -18.05 -10.03
N THR A 37 -58.18 -16.82 -10.36
CA THR A 37 -59.09 -15.76 -10.83
C THR A 37 -59.49 -15.91 -12.30
N ASP A 38 -58.60 -16.45 -13.14
CA ASP A 38 -58.92 -16.77 -14.55
C ASP A 38 -59.71 -18.08 -14.69
N GLU A 39 -59.47 -19.08 -13.83
CA GLU A 39 -60.25 -20.34 -13.83
C GLU A 39 -61.71 -20.13 -13.39
N ALA A 40 -61.96 -19.20 -12.46
CA ALA A 40 -63.31 -18.86 -11.98
C ALA A 40 -64.18 -18.14 -13.04
N LEU A 41 -63.57 -17.60 -14.11
CA LEU A 41 -64.28 -16.98 -15.24
C LEU A 41 -64.70 -17.99 -16.33
N ASN A 42 -64.21 -19.24 -16.25
CA ASN A 42 -64.36 -20.22 -17.34
C ASN A 42 -65.06 -21.53 -16.91
N THR A 43 -65.59 -21.61 -15.69
CA THR A 43 -66.30 -22.79 -15.21
C THR A 43 -67.82 -22.65 -15.29
N ASP A 44 -68.37 -23.49 -16.16
CA ASP A 44 -69.72 -24.07 -16.20
C ASP A 44 -70.97 -23.21 -16.35
N GLN A 45 -71.59 -23.43 -17.52
CA GLN A 45 -72.99 -23.21 -17.82
C GLN A 45 -73.83 -24.40 -17.30
N PRO A 46 -74.81 -24.19 -16.40
CA PRO A 46 -75.79 -25.22 -16.04
C PRO A 46 -76.96 -25.24 -17.04
N PRO A 47 -77.72 -26.36 -17.13
CA PRO A 47 -78.74 -26.55 -18.16
C PRO A 47 -79.97 -25.67 -17.91
N ALA A 48 -80.60 -25.28 -19.01
CA ALA A 48 -81.75 -24.39 -19.08
C ALA A 48 -82.96 -24.89 -18.26
N GLN A 49 -83.44 -24.04 -17.36
CA GLN A 49 -84.84 -24.02 -16.91
C GLN A 49 -85.34 -22.57 -16.97
N GLU A 50 -86.26 -22.30 -17.90
CA GLU A 50 -86.84 -20.98 -18.12
C GLU A 50 -87.85 -20.64 -17.02
N VAL A 51 -87.60 -19.55 -16.29
CA VAL A 51 -88.59 -18.92 -15.40
C VAL A 51 -88.76 -17.45 -15.85
N PRO A 52 -89.96 -17.01 -16.26
CA PRO A 52 -90.15 -15.64 -16.76
C PRO A 52 -90.08 -14.60 -15.64
N PHE A 53 -88.99 -13.82 -15.57
CA PHE A 53 -88.88 -12.60 -14.77
C PHE A 53 -88.93 -11.33 -15.66
N PRO A 54 -89.40 -10.17 -15.16
CA PRO A 54 -89.66 -9.00 -16.00
C PRO A 54 -88.37 -8.34 -16.53
N LEU A 55 -88.32 -8.06 -17.83
CA LEU A 55 -87.20 -7.49 -18.60
C LEU A 55 -86.55 -6.21 -18.04
N ARG A 56 -87.21 -5.46 -17.16
CA ARG A 56 -86.71 -4.18 -16.63
C ARG A 56 -85.70 -4.34 -15.49
N ASP A 57 -85.80 -5.41 -14.71
CA ASP A 57 -84.85 -5.73 -13.63
C ASP A 57 -83.52 -6.29 -14.19
N MET A 58 -83.56 -6.95 -15.36
CA MET A 58 -82.35 -7.43 -16.05
C MET A 58 -81.46 -6.30 -16.56
N GLN A 59 -82.02 -5.17 -16.99
CA GLN A 59 -81.23 -4.05 -17.53
C GLN A 59 -80.47 -3.28 -16.45
N VAL A 60 -81.09 -3.08 -15.28
CA VAL A 60 -80.44 -2.44 -14.12
C VAL A 60 -79.36 -3.37 -13.55
N ALA A 61 -79.62 -4.68 -13.48
CA ALA A 61 -78.65 -5.68 -13.05
C ALA A 61 -77.42 -5.75 -13.98
N GLU A 62 -77.62 -5.69 -15.30
CA GLU A 62 -76.53 -5.70 -16.29
C GLU A 62 -75.67 -4.42 -16.22
N GLN A 63 -76.29 -3.26 -16.00
CA GLN A 63 -75.56 -2.00 -15.81
C GLN A 63 -74.74 -2.02 -14.52
N MET A 64 -75.32 -2.52 -13.42
CA MET A 64 -74.62 -2.67 -12.15
C MET A 64 -73.45 -3.67 -12.25
N LYS A 65 -73.65 -4.78 -12.96
CA LYS A 65 -72.59 -5.76 -13.25
C LYS A 65 -71.42 -5.14 -14.02
N ARG A 66 -71.69 -4.32 -15.05
CA ARG A 66 -70.64 -3.60 -15.78
C ARG A 66 -69.86 -2.64 -14.90
N MET A 67 -70.55 -1.86 -14.07
CA MET A 67 -69.89 -0.96 -13.11
C MET A 67 -68.99 -1.73 -12.12
N ILE A 68 -69.45 -2.88 -11.62
CA ILE A 68 -68.64 -3.74 -10.73
C ILE A 68 -67.40 -4.27 -11.45
N VAL A 69 -67.54 -4.76 -12.68
CA VAL A 69 -66.41 -5.26 -13.50
C VAL A 69 -65.41 -4.14 -13.81
N ASP A 70 -65.89 -2.94 -14.14
CA ASP A 70 -65.01 -1.80 -14.44
C ASP A 70 -64.27 -1.32 -13.19
N LEU A 71 -64.95 -1.26 -12.04
CA LEU A 71 -64.30 -0.97 -10.75
C LEU A 71 -63.25 -2.02 -10.40
N GLN A 72 -63.56 -3.31 -10.61
CA GLN A 72 -62.61 -4.40 -10.38
C GLN A 72 -61.39 -4.28 -11.31
N ARG A 73 -61.60 -3.96 -12.59
CA ARG A 73 -60.51 -3.76 -13.56
C ARG A 73 -59.63 -2.57 -13.17
N ILE A 74 -60.22 -1.45 -12.77
CA ILE A 74 -59.48 -0.26 -12.32
C ILE A 74 -58.68 -0.60 -11.07
N TRP A 75 -59.30 -1.22 -10.08
CA TRP A 75 -58.65 -1.56 -8.82
C TRP A 75 -57.47 -2.52 -9.01
N LEU A 76 -57.65 -3.59 -9.81
CA LEU A 76 -56.56 -4.51 -10.14
C LEU A 76 -55.42 -3.79 -10.85
N THR A 77 -55.73 -2.93 -11.82
CA THR A 77 -54.74 -2.14 -12.55
C THR A 77 -53.95 -1.21 -11.62
N GLU A 78 -54.65 -0.47 -10.75
CA GLU A 78 -54.03 0.42 -9.77
C GLU A 78 -53.19 -0.35 -8.75
N TYR A 79 -53.66 -1.51 -8.30
CA TYR A 79 -52.92 -2.40 -7.41
C TYR A 79 -51.63 -2.92 -8.05
N HIS A 80 -51.71 -3.44 -9.29
CA HIS A 80 -50.53 -3.91 -10.02
C HIS A 80 -49.52 -2.77 -10.23
N ASN A 81 -49.98 -1.60 -10.68
CA ASN A 81 -49.13 -0.43 -10.87
C ASN A 81 -48.48 0.04 -9.56
N SER A 82 -49.23 0.07 -8.46
CA SER A 82 -48.70 0.46 -7.15
C SER A 82 -47.67 -0.55 -6.64
N ARG A 83 -47.91 -1.85 -6.84
CA ARG A 83 -46.98 -2.92 -6.47
C ARG A 83 -45.70 -2.85 -7.27
N GLU A 84 -45.80 -2.66 -8.59
CA GLU A 84 -44.64 -2.54 -9.47
C GLU A 84 -43.79 -1.31 -9.12
N LYS A 85 -44.43 -0.16 -8.90
CA LYS A 85 -43.73 1.06 -8.44
C LYS A 85 -42.99 0.83 -7.13
N ALA A 86 -43.63 0.22 -6.13
CA ALA A 86 -42.99 -0.06 -4.85
C ALA A 86 -41.78 -1.00 -4.99
N LEU A 87 -41.85 -1.99 -5.89
CA LEU A 87 -40.74 -2.91 -6.17
C LEU A 87 -39.58 -2.20 -6.87
N VAL A 88 -39.86 -1.35 -7.85
CA VAL A 88 -38.83 -0.57 -8.57
C VAL A 88 -38.15 0.41 -7.61
N GLU A 89 -38.91 1.17 -6.83
CA GLU A 89 -38.37 2.12 -5.85
C GLU A 89 -37.49 1.43 -4.80
N LEU A 90 -37.93 0.27 -4.29
CA LEU A 90 -37.14 -0.51 -3.34
C LEU A 90 -35.85 -1.02 -3.97
N THR A 91 -35.92 -1.54 -5.20
CA THR A 91 -34.75 -2.07 -5.91
C THR A 91 -33.76 -0.97 -6.25
N GLU A 92 -34.24 0.19 -6.72
CA GLU A 92 -33.40 1.35 -7.00
C GLU A 92 -32.70 1.84 -5.74
N LYS A 93 -33.44 1.95 -4.62
CA LYS A 93 -32.86 2.37 -3.35
C LYS A 93 -31.77 1.39 -2.88
N LEU A 94 -32.04 0.09 -2.93
CA LEU A 94 -31.05 -0.92 -2.53
C LEU A 94 -29.82 -0.89 -3.43
N HIS A 95 -29.99 -0.68 -4.73
CA HIS A 95 -28.89 -0.55 -5.67
C HIS A 95 -28.04 0.70 -5.40
N GLN A 96 -28.67 1.84 -5.13
CA GLN A 96 -27.98 3.08 -4.77
C GLN A 96 -27.19 2.92 -3.45
N GLU A 97 -27.78 2.31 -2.43
CA GLU A 97 -27.11 2.01 -1.16
C GLU A 97 -25.91 1.08 -1.38
N PHE A 98 -26.07 0.02 -2.17
CA PHE A 98 -24.98 -0.90 -2.50
C PHE A 98 -23.80 -0.20 -3.20
N LEU A 99 -24.07 0.64 -4.21
CA LEU A 99 -23.02 1.38 -4.91
C LEU A 99 -22.31 2.38 -4.00
N ALA A 100 -23.07 3.08 -3.16
CA ALA A 100 -22.51 4.03 -2.20
C ALA A 100 -21.61 3.32 -1.18
N ASP A 101 -22.05 2.18 -0.64
CA ASP A 101 -21.26 1.37 0.28
C ASP A 101 -20.00 0.82 -0.40
N GLN A 102 -20.10 0.36 -1.65
CA GLN A 102 -18.95 -0.12 -2.40
C GLN A 102 -17.90 0.98 -2.61
N GLN A 103 -18.34 2.18 -2.98
CA GLN A 103 -17.47 3.33 -3.17
C GLN A 103 -16.82 3.78 -1.86
N LYS A 104 -17.58 3.75 -0.75
CA LYS A 104 -17.09 4.06 0.58
C LYS A 104 -16.01 3.06 1.02
N ILE A 105 -16.27 1.77 0.92
CA ILE A 105 -15.31 0.72 1.29
C ILE A 105 -14.02 0.86 0.45
N ARG A 106 -14.16 1.12 -0.86
CA ARG A 106 -13.01 1.36 -1.73
C ARG A 106 -12.19 2.58 -1.29
N ALA A 107 -12.84 3.69 -0.98
CA ALA A 107 -12.16 4.90 -0.53
C ALA A 107 -11.45 4.70 0.82
N GLU A 108 -12.10 4.02 1.77
CA GLU A 108 -11.53 3.69 3.08
C GLU A 108 -10.29 2.79 2.94
N LEU A 109 -10.38 1.73 2.13
CA LEU A 109 -9.26 0.81 1.91
C LEU A 109 -8.07 1.51 1.25
N LEU A 110 -8.31 2.35 0.24
CA LEU A 110 -7.26 3.15 -0.39
C LEU A 110 -6.62 4.15 0.59
N GLY A 111 -7.43 4.76 1.46
CA GLY A 111 -6.95 5.62 2.54
C GLY A 111 -6.02 4.88 3.49
N GLN A 112 -6.44 3.71 3.97
CA GLN A 112 -5.66 2.86 4.86
C GLN A 112 -4.32 2.46 4.24
N PHE A 113 -4.32 1.99 2.99
CA PHE A 113 -3.07 1.63 2.31
C PHE A 113 -2.12 2.82 2.15
N LYS A 114 -2.66 4.01 1.85
CA LYS A 114 -1.86 5.22 1.73
C LYS A 114 -1.21 5.59 3.06
N ASP A 115 -1.96 5.53 4.15
CA ASP A 115 -1.46 5.86 5.49
C ASP A 115 -0.40 4.84 5.95
N GLU A 116 -0.60 3.55 5.67
CA GLU A 116 0.38 2.50 5.98
C GLU A 116 1.69 2.65 5.20
N LEU A 117 1.61 3.01 3.91
CA LEU A 117 2.80 3.29 3.10
C LEU A 117 3.57 4.51 3.61
N GLU A 118 2.84 5.58 3.97
CA GLU A 118 3.43 6.80 4.52
C GLU A 118 4.10 6.56 5.87
N GLN A 119 3.45 5.79 6.75
CA GLN A 119 4.00 5.40 8.04
C GLN A 119 5.27 4.56 7.86
N THR A 120 5.23 3.57 6.97
CA THR A 120 6.38 2.71 6.67
C THR A 120 7.56 3.51 6.11
N ARG A 121 7.29 4.46 5.20
CA ARG A 121 8.31 5.37 4.66
C ARG A 121 8.97 6.17 5.78
N THR A 122 8.14 6.83 6.61
CA THR A 122 8.63 7.68 7.70
C THR A 122 9.47 6.88 8.70
N ASP A 123 9.04 5.67 9.05
CA ASP A 123 9.78 4.79 9.97
C ASP A 123 11.13 4.36 9.40
N LEU A 124 11.20 4.04 8.10
CA LEU A 124 12.45 3.70 7.42
C LEU A 124 13.41 4.90 7.36
N GLU A 125 12.91 6.08 7.02
CA GLU A 125 13.71 7.30 6.99
C GLU A 125 14.29 7.64 8.37
N MET A 126 13.47 7.53 9.42
CA MET A 126 13.93 7.73 10.80
C MET A 126 15.01 6.73 11.20
N LYS A 127 14.79 5.43 10.93
CA LYS A 127 15.77 4.37 11.22
C LYS A 127 17.07 4.59 10.46
N TYR A 128 17.00 4.95 9.18
CA TYR A 128 18.18 5.21 8.35
C TYR A 128 18.96 6.41 8.88
N ARG A 129 18.27 7.50 9.21
CA ARG A 129 18.89 8.71 9.76
C ARG A 129 19.59 8.44 11.09
N GLU A 130 18.94 7.70 11.98
CA GLU A 130 19.52 7.38 13.29
C GLU A 130 20.72 6.43 13.14
N ASN A 131 20.62 5.41 12.29
CA ASN A 131 21.74 4.52 12.00
C ASN A 131 22.94 5.27 11.42
N LEU A 132 22.71 6.16 10.45
CA LEU A 132 23.77 6.98 9.86
C LEU A 132 24.44 7.89 10.90
N LYS A 133 23.65 8.49 11.79
CA LYS A 133 24.16 9.32 12.90
C LYS A 133 25.02 8.50 13.86
N GLN A 134 24.59 7.30 14.22
CA GLN A 134 25.35 6.41 15.10
C GLN A 134 26.66 5.95 14.47
N GLU A 135 26.64 5.52 13.20
CA GLU A 135 27.84 5.12 12.49
C GLU A 135 28.82 6.29 12.29
N SER A 136 28.29 7.49 11.99
CA SER A 136 29.10 8.72 11.94
C SER A 136 29.78 9.01 13.29
N ALA A 137 29.03 8.93 14.40
CA ALA A 137 29.58 9.15 15.73
C ALA A 137 30.65 8.11 16.11
N LYS A 138 30.42 6.83 15.78
CA LYS A 138 31.41 5.76 15.99
C LYS A 138 32.68 6.01 15.19
N LEU A 139 32.56 6.43 13.93
CA LEU A 139 33.70 6.71 13.06
C LEU A 139 34.52 7.90 13.58
N VAL A 140 33.86 8.97 14.03
CA VAL A 140 34.51 10.15 14.62
C VAL A 140 35.28 9.76 15.89
N GLU A 141 34.68 8.98 16.78
CA GLU A 141 35.33 8.55 18.01
C GLU A 141 36.50 7.59 17.74
N LYS A 142 36.35 6.67 16.78
CA LYS A 142 37.43 5.79 16.33
C LYS A 142 38.61 6.61 15.80
N HIS A 143 38.35 7.55 14.89
CA HIS A 143 39.39 8.40 14.31
C HIS A 143 40.09 9.26 15.37
N LYS A 144 39.34 9.79 16.35
CA LYS A 144 39.90 10.52 17.49
C LYS A 144 40.86 9.65 18.31
N ARG A 145 40.51 8.38 18.56
CA ARG A 145 41.38 7.43 19.27
C ARG A 145 42.63 7.08 18.47
N GLU A 146 42.49 6.85 17.18
CA GLU A 146 43.61 6.57 16.28
C GLU A 146 44.57 7.76 16.22
N LEU A 147 44.09 8.99 16.06
CA LEU A 147 44.92 10.19 16.10
C LEU A 147 45.64 10.35 17.44
N ALA A 148 44.95 10.09 18.57
CA ALA A 148 45.56 10.16 19.89
C ALA A 148 46.64 9.08 20.09
N ALA A 149 46.43 7.88 19.57
CA ALA A 149 47.43 6.82 19.55
C ALA A 149 48.62 7.20 18.66
N SER A 150 48.36 7.79 17.49
CA SER A 150 49.41 8.15 16.55
C SER A 150 50.35 9.21 17.09
N LYS A 151 49.81 10.20 17.81
CA LYS A 151 50.62 11.24 18.47
C LYS A 151 51.56 10.72 19.57
N LYS A 152 51.40 9.48 20.03
CA LYS A 152 52.26 8.87 21.07
C LYS A 152 53.45 8.09 20.51
N LYS A 153 53.53 7.94 19.18
CA LYS A 153 54.56 7.14 18.50
C LYS A 153 55.48 8.02 17.65
N GLN A 154 56.63 7.48 17.27
CA GLN A 154 57.50 8.06 16.26
C GLN A 154 57.22 7.42 14.90
N TRP A 155 57.30 8.22 13.84
CA TRP A 155 56.91 7.80 12.49
C TRP A 155 58.06 7.95 11.52
N CYS A 156 58.19 6.96 10.64
CA CYS A 156 59.21 6.95 9.60
C CYS A 156 58.93 8.09 8.63
N TRP A 157 59.91 8.97 8.44
CA TRP A 157 59.76 10.09 7.51
C TRP A 157 59.48 9.62 6.07
N SER A 158 60.02 8.46 5.68
CA SER A 158 59.95 7.98 4.30
C SER A 158 58.68 7.21 3.96
N CYS A 159 58.05 6.51 4.93
CA CYS A 159 56.97 5.56 4.64
C CYS A 159 55.86 5.50 5.70
N GLU A 160 55.89 6.38 6.71
CA GLU A 160 54.85 6.49 7.75
C GLU A 160 54.63 5.23 8.61
N ASN A 161 55.47 4.20 8.48
CA ASN A 161 55.52 3.09 9.43
C ASN A 161 56.11 3.55 10.77
N GLU A 162 55.80 2.84 11.85
CA GLU A 162 56.37 3.13 13.18
C GLU A 162 57.90 3.08 13.13
N ALA A 163 58.54 4.17 13.54
CA ALA A 163 59.98 4.32 13.48
C ALA A 163 60.66 3.67 14.69
N ILE A 164 61.74 2.95 14.44
CA ILE A 164 62.57 2.32 15.48
C ILE A 164 63.98 2.93 15.54
N TYR A 165 64.40 3.68 14.51
CA TYR A 165 65.69 4.36 14.45
C TYR A 165 65.51 5.88 14.46
N HIS A 166 66.08 6.55 15.46
CA HIS A 166 66.11 8.01 15.52
C HIS A 166 67.35 8.58 14.82
N CYS A 167 67.18 9.62 13.99
CA CYS A 167 68.29 10.35 13.39
C CYS A 167 68.54 11.68 14.10
N CYS A 168 67.58 12.60 14.05
CA CYS A 168 67.59 13.88 14.75
C CYS A 168 66.16 14.41 14.93
N TRP A 169 66.00 15.63 15.50
CA TRP A 169 64.68 16.21 15.78
C TRP A 169 63.74 16.14 14.57
N ASN A 170 62.57 15.55 14.77
CA ASN A 170 61.54 15.36 13.74
C ASN A 170 62.01 14.54 12.51
N THR A 171 62.99 13.66 12.66
CA THR A 171 63.38 12.70 11.61
C THR A 171 63.79 11.35 12.19
N ALA A 172 62.93 10.36 11.99
CA ALA A 172 63.13 8.97 12.38
C ALA A 172 62.80 8.02 11.21
N TYR A 173 63.25 6.77 11.29
CA TYR A 173 63.08 5.76 10.24
C TYR A 173 62.69 4.40 10.83
N CYS A 174 61.92 3.61 10.08
CA CYS A 174 61.63 2.22 10.43
C CYS A 174 62.75 1.26 10.01
N SER A 175 63.59 1.65 9.04
CA SER A 175 64.65 0.80 8.50
C SER A 175 65.82 1.60 7.92
N VAL A 176 66.95 0.93 7.70
CA VAL A 176 68.15 1.54 7.10
C VAL A 176 67.89 1.90 5.63
N GLU A 177 67.09 1.10 4.92
CA GLU A 177 66.70 1.34 3.53
C GLU A 177 65.91 2.66 3.43
N CYS A 178 64.95 2.88 4.34
CA CYS A 178 64.20 4.13 4.41
C CYS A 178 65.10 5.34 4.69
N GLN A 179 66.11 5.17 5.55
CA GLN A 179 67.09 6.21 5.85
C GLN A 179 67.95 6.53 4.62
N GLN A 180 68.50 5.51 3.95
CA GLN A 180 69.34 5.69 2.77
C GLN A 180 68.57 6.35 1.61
N GLY A 181 67.30 5.96 1.41
CA GLY A 181 66.42 6.58 0.43
C GLY A 181 66.18 8.07 0.68
N HIS A 182 65.95 8.48 1.92
CA HIS A 182 65.80 9.90 2.28
C HIS A 182 67.14 10.66 2.41
N TRP A 183 68.27 9.96 2.56
CA TRP A 183 69.54 10.55 2.99
C TRP A 183 70.03 11.70 2.10
N GLN A 184 69.87 11.59 0.77
CA GLN A 184 70.34 12.61 -0.17
C GLN A 184 69.70 13.99 0.11
N THR A 185 68.45 13.99 0.57
CA THR A 185 67.70 15.18 0.97
C THR A 185 68.04 15.56 2.41
N HIS A 186 67.96 14.59 3.34
CA HIS A 186 68.13 14.83 4.78
C HIS A 186 69.50 15.40 5.16
N ARG A 187 70.58 14.94 4.52
CA ARG A 187 71.97 15.28 4.90
C ARG A 187 72.27 16.78 4.91
N LYS A 188 71.52 17.58 4.14
CA LYS A 188 71.72 19.03 4.02
C LYS A 188 71.32 19.78 5.29
N PHE A 189 70.40 19.22 6.08
CA PHE A 189 69.83 19.86 7.28
C PHE A 189 69.84 18.93 8.50
N CYS A 190 70.52 17.79 8.42
CA CYS A 190 70.67 16.86 9.53
C CYS A 190 71.34 17.56 10.72
N ARG A 191 70.68 17.50 11.88
CA ARG A 191 71.16 18.14 13.12
C ARG A 191 72.02 17.20 13.97
N ARG A 192 72.25 15.96 13.52
CA ARG A 192 73.08 14.99 14.23
C ARG A 192 74.54 15.43 14.13
N LYS A 193 75.11 15.90 15.25
CA LYS A 193 76.51 16.30 15.33
C LYS A 193 77.39 15.09 14.97
N LYS A 194 78.43 15.29 14.16
CA LYS A 194 79.40 14.24 13.81
C LYS A 194 80.24 13.93 15.05
N GLY A 195 79.69 13.12 15.95
CA GLY A 195 80.40 12.60 17.11
C GLY A 195 81.42 11.56 16.64
N ASN A 196 82.69 11.77 16.98
CA ASN A 196 83.73 10.76 16.92
C ASN A 196 83.27 9.51 17.68
N ASN A 197 82.79 8.49 16.98
CA ASN A 197 82.71 7.14 17.52
C ASN A 197 84.14 6.56 17.54
N ALA A 198 84.87 6.84 18.62
CA ALA A 198 85.95 5.98 19.06
C ALA A 198 85.34 4.96 20.06
N PRO A 199 85.61 3.65 19.95
CA PRO A 199 85.10 2.67 20.89
C PRO A 199 85.96 2.73 22.16
N GLY A 200 85.55 3.55 23.12
CA GLY A 200 86.16 3.62 24.45
C GLY A 200 85.42 2.70 25.41
N ALA A 201 86.09 1.63 25.82
CA ALA A 201 85.71 0.76 26.92
C ALA A 201 85.28 1.57 28.17
N GLY A 202 84.16 1.19 28.77
CA GLY A 202 83.64 1.81 29.97
C GLY A 202 82.54 0.95 30.58
N ALA A 203 82.95 -0.16 31.18
CA ALA A 203 82.10 -0.93 32.07
C ALA A 203 81.67 -0.06 33.26
N VAL A 204 80.37 0.07 33.50
CA VAL A 204 79.86 0.50 34.80
C VAL A 204 78.51 -0.14 35.08
N ASN A 205 78.45 -0.79 36.23
CA ASN A 205 77.32 -1.48 36.87
C ASN A 205 76.03 -0.64 36.90
N LEU A 206 74.88 -1.30 36.69
CA LEU A 206 73.58 -0.85 37.20
C LEU A 206 73.27 -1.63 38.49
N PRO A 207 72.88 -0.98 39.60
CA PRO A 207 72.20 -1.67 40.68
C PRO A 207 70.71 -1.81 40.35
N ALA A 208 70.18 -2.99 40.65
CA ALA A 208 68.75 -3.30 40.58
C ALA A 208 68.00 -2.58 41.71
N GLN A 209 66.86 -1.98 41.37
CA GLN A 209 65.65 -1.85 42.19
C GLN A 209 64.44 -1.90 41.26
#